data_AF-A0A5M8QNG7-F1
#
_entry.id   AF-A0A5M8QNG7-F1
#
_cell.length_a   1.000
_cell.length_b   1.000
_cell.length_c   1.000
_cell.angle_alpha   90.00
_cell.angle_beta   90.00
_cell.angle_gamma   90.00
#
_symmetry.space_group_name_H-M   'P 1'
#
loop_
_entity.id
_entity.type
_entity.pdbx_description
1 polymer ?
#
loop_
_entity_poly.entity_id
_entity_poly.type
_entity_poly.pdbx_seq_one_letter_code
_entity_poly.pdbx_strand_id
1 'polypeptide(L)'
;MTMTDAAAAAMRAKAAGEARAAIAAVQRAGRLLDDAASLVVLRGQEAWLGPARDAFDARGLALRDRLSAEEHELRVLALAIEGAM
;
A
#
# COMPACT_ATOMS: atom_id res chain seq x y z
N MET A 1 31.12 -18.46 -11.82
CA MET A 1 29.71 -18.33 -11.43
C MET A 1 29.02 -19.61 -11.84
N THR A 2 28.58 -20.40 -10.87
CA THR A 2 27.97 -21.71 -11.13
C THR A 2 26.51 -21.53 -11.58
N MET A 3 25.96 -22.52 -12.29
CA MET A 3 24.55 -22.51 -12.73
C MET A 3 23.57 -22.27 -11.56
N THR A 4 23.96 -22.72 -10.37
CA THR A 4 23.23 -22.54 -9.11
C THR A 4 23.20 -21.08 -8.65
N ASP A 5 24.30 -20.33 -8.84
CA ASP A 5 24.38 -18.90 -8.50
C ASP A 5 23.45 -18.07 -9.40
N ALA A 6 23.36 -18.44 -10.68
CA ALA A 6 22.46 -17.79 -11.64
C ALA A 6 20.98 -18.05 -11.31
N ALA A 7 20.64 -19.28 -10.91
CA ALA A 7 19.28 -19.62 -10.46
C ALA A 7 18.90 -18.87 -9.17
N ALA A 8 19.83 -18.76 -8.21
CA ALA A 8 19.61 -18.00 -6.98
C ALA A 8 19.47 -16.49 -7.25
N ALA A 9 20.22 -15.93 -8.21
CA ALA A 9 20.06 -14.55 -8.63
C ALA A 9 18.70 -14.31 -9.31
N ALA A 10 18.25 -15.21 -10.18
CA ALA A 10 16.97 -15.11 -10.86
C ALA A 10 15.78 -15.16 -9.88
N MET A 11 15.82 -16.06 -8.89
CA MET A 11 14.79 -16.15 -7.86
C MET A 11 14.72 -14.89 -7.00
N ARG A 12 15.87 -14.32 -6.63
CA ARG A 12 15.93 -13.05 -5.90
C ARG A 12 15.37 -11.88 -6.71
N ALA A 13 15.74 -11.79 -7.99
CA ALA A 13 15.20 -10.75 -8.87
C ALA A 13 13.67 -10.85 -9.03
N LYS A 14 13.13 -12.07 -9.11
CA LYS A 14 11.68 -12.31 -9.14
C LYS A 14 11.02 -11.83 -7.84
N ALA A 15 11.56 -12.22 -6.68
CA ALA A 15 11.02 -11.82 -5.38
C ALA A 15 11.04 -10.29 -5.18
N ALA A 16 12.11 -9.62 -5.60
CA ALA A 16 12.18 -8.15 -5.58
C ALA A 16 11.12 -7.51 -6.50
N GLY A 17 10.87 -8.09 -7.68
CA GLY A 17 9.81 -7.66 -8.59
C GLY A 17 8.42 -7.80 -7.98
N GLU A 18 8.13 -8.91 -7.32
CA GLU A 18 6.86 -9.16 -6.63
C GLU A 18 6.65 -8.17 -5.46
N ALA A 19 7.70 -7.90 -4.67
CA ALA A 19 7.64 -6.93 -3.58
C ALA A 19 7.34 -5.51 -4.10
N ARG A 20 7.98 -5.07 -5.19
CA ARG A 20 7.70 -3.77 -5.81
C ARG A 20 6.26 -3.67 -6.34
N ALA A 21 5.73 -4.75 -6.92
CA ALA A 21 4.35 -4.80 -7.39
C ALA A 21 3.36 -4.67 -6.23
N ALA A 22 3.62 -5.33 -5.10
CA ALA A 22 2.80 -5.21 -3.89
C ALA A 22 2.81 -3.79 -3.33
N ILE A 23 3.98 -3.14 -3.22
CA ILE A 23 4.11 -1.74 -2.79
C ILE A 23 3.27 -0.82 -3.69
N ALA A 24 3.38 -0.98 -5.01
CA ALA A 24 2.62 -0.17 -5.97
C ALA A 24 1.10 -0.36 -5.85
N ALA A 25 0.64 -1.56 -5.49
CA ALA A 25 -0.77 -1.84 -5.25
C ALA A 25 -1.28 -1.14 -3.99
N VAL A 26 -0.53 -1.19 -2.88
CA VAL A 26 -0.87 -0.51 -1.62
C VAL A 26 -0.93 1.02 -1.82
N GLN A 27 0.06 1.59 -2.50
CA GLN A 27 0.07 3.02 -2.83
C GLN A 27 -1.14 3.42 -3.71
N ARG A 28 -1.55 2.55 -4.64
CA ARG A 28 -2.74 2.78 -5.47
C ARG A 28 -4.01 2.76 -4.62
N ALA A 29 -4.12 1.81 -3.68
CA ALA A 29 -5.24 1.75 -2.76
C ALA A 29 -5.33 3.02 -1.89
N GLY A 30 -4.19 3.54 -1.42
CA GLY A 30 -4.13 4.82 -0.69
C GLY A 30 -4.66 5.99 -1.51
N ARG A 31 -4.23 6.12 -2.78
CA ARG A 31 -4.76 7.15 -3.69
C ARG A 31 -6.27 7.04 -3.92
N LEU A 32 -6.77 5.83 -4.16
CA LEU A 32 -8.21 5.60 -4.37
C LEU A 32 -9.04 5.96 -3.13
N LEU A 33 -8.49 5.78 -1.93
CA LEU A 33 -9.13 6.20 -0.69
C LEU A 33 -9.22 7.73 -0.58
N ASP A 34 -8.16 8.44 -0.96
CA ASP A 34 -8.15 9.91 -0.97
C ASP A 34 -9.10 10.47 -2.04
N ASP A 35 -9.13 9.85 -3.22
CA ASP A 35 -10.09 10.18 -4.28
C ASP A 35 -11.53 10.00 -3.78
N ALA A 36 -11.83 8.87 -3.13
CA ALA A 36 -13.15 8.60 -2.55
C ALA A 36 -13.52 9.65 -1.48
N ALA A 37 -12.59 10.01 -0.59
CA ALA A 37 -12.82 11.04 0.41
C ALA A 37 -13.14 12.41 -0.23
N SER A 38 -12.44 12.77 -1.31
CA SER A 38 -12.69 14.02 -2.06
C SER A 38 -14.09 14.06 -2.69
N LEU A 39 -14.55 12.94 -3.22
CA LEU A 39 -15.89 12.80 -3.81
C LEU A 39 -17.00 12.90 -2.76
N VAL A 40 -16.77 12.38 -1.55
CA VAL A 40 -17.75 12.46 -0.44
C VAL A 40 -17.88 13.90 0.08
N VAL A 41 -16.79 14.67 0.15
CA VAL A 41 -16.83 16.11 0.52
C VAL A 41 -17.68 16.91 -0.47
N LEU A 42 -17.61 16.59 -1.76
CA LEU A 42 -18.40 17.30 -2.79
C LEU A 42 -19.91 16.96 -2.76
N ARG A 43 -20.30 15.81 -2.19
CA ARG A 43 -21.70 15.33 -2.20
C ARG A 43 -22.47 15.54 -0.90
N GLY A 44 -21.83 16.02 0.16
CA GLY A 44 -22.45 16.14 1.48
C GLY A 44 -22.12 17.46 2.15
N GLN A 45 -23.02 18.44 2.01
CA GLN A 45 -23.11 19.59 2.90
C GLN A 45 -23.14 19.07 4.35
N GLU A 46 -22.27 19.62 5.19
CA GLU A 46 -21.89 19.19 6.55
C GLU A 46 -23.08 18.81 7.46
N ALA A 47 -24.26 19.39 7.22
CA ALA A 47 -25.47 19.17 7.99
C ALA A 47 -26.27 17.89 7.64
N TRP A 48 -26.08 17.28 6.46
CA TRP A 48 -26.95 16.17 6.02
C TRP A 48 -26.44 14.77 6.43
N LEU A 49 -25.13 14.58 6.53
CA LEU A 49 -24.52 13.27 6.78
C LEU A 49 -24.24 12.98 8.25
N GLY A 50 -23.98 14.01 9.08
CA GLY A 50 -23.80 13.88 10.53
C GLY A 50 -22.97 12.66 10.95
N PRO A 51 -23.48 11.74 11.80
CA PRO A 51 -22.75 10.57 12.30
C PRO A 51 -22.23 9.61 11.21
N ALA A 52 -22.87 9.57 10.03
CA ALA A 52 -22.41 8.71 8.94
C ALA A 52 -21.10 9.25 8.32
N ARG A 53 -20.90 10.58 8.34
CA ARG A 53 -19.65 11.21 7.91
C ARG A 53 -18.53 10.87 8.88
N ASP A 54 -18.76 11.04 10.18
CA ASP A 54 -17.77 10.73 11.22
C ASP A 54 -17.33 9.26 11.15
N ALA A 55 -18.28 8.34 10.94
CA ALA A 55 -17.99 6.93 10.78
C ALA A 55 -17.19 6.64 9.50
N PHE A 56 -17.47 7.34 8.39
CA PHE A 56 -16.70 7.21 7.15
C PHE A 56 -15.27 7.73 7.33
N ASP A 57 -15.10 8.92 7.92
CA ASP A 57 -13.79 9.53 8.15
C ASP A 57 -12.95 8.68 9.10
N ALA A 58 -13.53 8.15 10.19
CA ALA A 58 -12.84 7.24 11.12
C ALA A 58 -12.39 5.94 10.43
N ARG A 59 -13.25 5.34 9.60
CA ARG A 59 -12.89 4.15 8.82
C ARG A 59 -11.81 4.45 7.77
N GLY A 60 -11.88 5.62 7.14
CA GLY A 60 -10.87 6.09 6.20
C GLY A 60 -9.52 6.27 6.86
N LEU A 61 -9.47 6.92 8.04
CA LEU A 61 -8.25 7.08 8.81
C LEU A 61 -7.64 5.72 9.18
N ALA A 62 -8.44 4.81 9.75
CA ALA A 62 -7.98 3.47 10.10
C ALA A 62 -7.47 2.68 8.89
N LEU A 63 -8.07 2.85 7.72
CA LEU A 63 -7.60 2.22 6.49
C LEU A 63 -6.28 2.83 6.01
N ARG A 64 -6.09 4.16 6.10
CA ARG A 64 -4.81 4.81 5.77
C ARG A 64 -3.68 4.34 6.67
N ASP A 65 -3.94 4.23 7.97
CA ASP A 65 -2.94 3.76 8.93
C ASP A 65 -2.50 2.33 8.61
N ARG A 66 -3.46 1.45 8.29
CA ARG A 66 -3.17 0.07 7.87
C ARG A 66 -2.38 -0.01 6.57
N LEU A 67 -2.77 0.76 5.55
CA LEU A 67 -2.05 0.81 4.28
C LEU A 67 -0.61 1.34 4.47
N SER A 68 -0.43 2.32 5.34
CA SER A 68 0.90 2.88 5.64
C SER A 68 1.79 1.87 6.37
N ALA A 69 1.23 1.11 7.31
CA ALA A 69 1.93 0.02 7.99
C ALA A 69 2.32 -1.10 7.01
N GLU A 70 1.38 -1.53 6.17
CA GLU A 70 1.62 -2.56 5.16
C GLU A 70 2.66 -2.12 4.13
N GLU A 71 2.61 -0.86 3.68
CA GLU A 71 3.65 -0.31 2.80
C GLU A 71 5.02 -0.31 3.48
N HIS A 72 5.09 0.05 4.76
CA HIS A 72 6.34 0.03 5.51
C HIS A 72 6.91 -1.39 5.62
N GLU A 73 6.09 -2.39 5.98
CA GLU A 73 6.49 -3.79 6.05
C GLU A 73 6.99 -4.31 4.70
N LEU A 74 6.29 -3.99 3.61
CA LEU A 74 6.70 -4.38 2.25
C LEU A 74 8.01 -3.72 1.84
N ARG A 75 8.26 -2.46 2.22
CA ARG A 75 9.54 -1.78 1.98
C ARG A 75 10.67 -2.44 2.76
N VAL A 76 10.44 -2.81 4.03
CA VAL A 76 11.43 -3.53 4.84
C VAL A 76 11.74 -4.91 4.23
N LEU A 77 10.71 -5.64 3.78
CA LEU A 77 10.88 -6.92 3.10
C LEU A 77 11.68 -6.77 1.80
N ALA A 78 11.36 -5.76 0.98
CA ALA A 78 12.10 -5.48 -0.25
C ALA A 78 13.57 -5.16 0.03
N LEU A 79 13.85 -4.33 1.04
CA LEU A 79 15.21 -4.03 1.49
C LEU A 79 15.96 -5.26 2.00
N ALA A 80 15.28 -6.19 2.68
CA ALA A 80 15.90 -7.44 3.12
C ALA A 80 16.26 -8.36 1.93
N ILE A 81 15.41 -8.42 0.91
CA ILE A 81 15.67 -9.18 -0.33
C ILE A 81 16.85 -8.57 -1.10
N GLU A 82 16.91 -7.23 -1.17
CA GLU A 82 17.95 -6.49 -1.90
C GLU A 82 19.26 -6.37 -1.10
N GLY A 83 19.22 -6.29 0.23
CA GLY A 83 20.38 -6.20 1.12
C GLY A 83 21.07 -7.55 1.39
N ALA A 84 20.44 -8.66 1.00
CA ALA A 84 21.09 -9.98 0.90
C ALA A 84 21.95 -10.13 -0.39
N MET A 85 22.26 -9.02 -1.07
CA MET A 85 23.21 -8.91 -2.18
C MET A 85 24.65 -8.76 -1.68
#